data_AF-A0A2V6C0R6-F1
#
_entry.id   AF-A0A2V6C0R6-F1
#
_cell.length_a   1.000
_cell.length_b   1.000
_cell.length_c   1.000
_cell.angle_alpha   90.00
_cell.angle_beta   90.00
_cell.angle_gamma   90.00
#
_symmetry.space_group_name_H-M   'P 1'
#
loop_
_entity.id
_entity.type
_entity.pdbx_description
1 polymer ?
#
loop_
_entity_poly.entity_id
_entity_poly.type
_entity_poly.pdbx_seq_one_letter_code
_entity_poly.pdbx_strand_id
1 'polypeptide(L)'
;MVPPKLAGGPFSERFFGALSRFDDKMAARLKRARSHDAVLRYVGALAGGRARARIQEFRWDHPIAMTKGSDNIIAFNTKRYSQTPLVIQGPGAGPDVTAMGVFSDILKLLHYLPH
;
A
#
# COMPACT_ATOMS: atom_id res chain seq x y z
N MET A 1 -6.94 6.03 7.10
CA MET A 1 -6.27 6.92 8.09
C MET A 1 -7.34 7.66 8.86
N VAL A 2 -7.53 7.33 10.13
CA VAL A 2 -8.55 7.95 10.96
C VAL A 2 -7.90 9.02 11.84
N PRO A 3 -8.36 10.29 11.81
CA PRO A 3 -7.89 11.31 12.75
C PRO A 3 -8.04 10.83 14.19
N PRO A 4 -7.09 11.10 15.12
CA PRO A 4 -7.17 10.61 16.50
C PRO A 4 -8.49 10.96 17.21
N LYS A 5 -9.05 12.14 16.88
CA LYS A 5 -10.34 12.61 17.41
C LYS A 5 -11.56 11.76 16.99
N LEU A 6 -11.40 10.91 15.96
CA LEU A 6 -12.44 10.05 15.40
C LEU A 6 -12.12 8.55 15.56
N ALA A 7 -11.03 8.21 16.28
CA ALA A 7 -10.52 6.83 16.33
C ALA A 7 -11.19 5.96 17.40
N GLY A 8 -12.03 6.53 18.27
CA GLY A 8 -12.68 5.82 19.38
C GLY A 8 -14.19 5.65 19.18
N GLY A 9 -14.73 4.57 19.76
CA GLY A 9 -16.16 4.26 19.75
C GLY A 9 -16.62 3.40 18.57
N PRO A 10 -17.89 2.95 18.58
CA PRO A 10 -18.47 2.18 17.50
C PRO A 10 -18.60 3.02 16.22
N PHE A 11 -18.53 2.34 15.08
CA PHE A 11 -18.80 2.98 13.79
C PHE A 11 -20.23 3.53 13.75
N SER A 12 -20.39 4.72 13.18
CA SER A 12 -21.70 5.31 12.87
C SER A 12 -21.62 6.06 11.56
N GLU A 13 -22.73 6.24 10.85
CA GLU A 13 -22.76 6.98 9.58
C GLU A 13 -22.29 8.44 9.72
N ARG A 14 -22.44 9.02 10.92
CA ARG A 14 -21.94 10.36 11.27
C ARG A 14 -20.42 10.47 11.16
N PHE A 15 -19.70 9.35 11.18
CA PHE A 15 -18.25 9.28 11.02
C PHE A 15 -17.79 9.98 9.74
N PHE A 16 -18.44 9.74 8.59
CA PHE A 16 -18.00 10.33 7.32
C PHE A 16 -18.21 11.84 7.28
N GLY A 17 -19.32 12.32 7.85
CA GLY A 17 -19.56 13.76 8.03
C GLY A 17 -18.48 14.41 8.91
N ALA A 18 -18.09 13.77 10.01
CA ALA A 18 -17.01 14.28 10.86
C ALA A 18 -15.62 14.18 10.20
N LEU A 19 -15.38 13.12 9.42
CA LEU A 19 -14.13 12.90 8.70
C LEU A 19 -13.88 13.98 7.63
N SER A 20 -14.92 14.42 6.93
CA SER A 20 -14.82 15.45 5.89
C SER A 20 -14.20 16.77 6.39
N ARG A 21 -14.35 17.08 7.68
CA ARG A 21 -13.75 18.26 8.32
C ARG A 21 -12.22 18.23 8.39
N PHE A 22 -11.60 17.10 8.04
CA PHE A 22 -10.15 16.93 8.01
C PHE A 22 -9.59 16.90 6.57
N ASP A 23 -10.44 17.06 5.55
CA ASP A 23 -10.05 16.95 4.14
C ASP A 23 -9.08 18.05 3.72
N ASP A 24 -9.23 19.28 4.23
CA ASP A 24 -8.37 20.41 3.88
C ASP A 24 -6.88 20.12 4.09
N LYS A 25 -6.54 19.43 5.18
CA LYS A 25 -5.16 19.05 5.49
C LYS A 25 -4.62 18.06 4.45
N MET A 26 -5.44 17.12 4.00
CA MET A 26 -5.06 16.15 2.98
C MET A 26 -5.01 16.80 1.59
N ALA A 27 -5.99 17.64 1.26
CA ALA A 27 -6.03 18.40 0.02
C ALA A 27 -4.81 19.30 -0.14
N ALA A 28 -4.38 19.98 0.93
CA ALA A 28 -3.17 20.78 0.94
C ALA A 28 -1.91 19.93 0.70
N ARG A 29 -1.81 18.74 1.29
CA ARG A 29 -0.70 17.79 1.02
C ARG A 29 -0.71 17.33 -0.44
N LEU A 30 -1.89 16.99 -0.97
CA LEU A 30 -2.05 16.55 -2.35
C LEU A 30 -1.67 17.66 -3.34
N LYS A 31 -2.10 18.89 -3.08
CA LYS A 31 -1.75 20.06 -3.90
C LYS A 31 -0.24 20.30 -3.93
N ARG A 32 0.43 20.18 -2.77
CA ARG A 32 1.90 20.27 -2.70
C ARG A 32 2.60 19.14 -3.45
N ALA A 33 2.16 17.90 -3.32
CA ALA A 33 2.77 16.81 -4.08
C ALA A 33 2.63 17.04 -5.60
N ARG A 34 1.45 17.47 -6.04
CA ARG A 34 1.18 17.78 -7.46
C ARG A 34 2.04 18.92 -8.00
N SER A 35 2.36 19.94 -7.19
CA SER A 35 3.24 21.03 -7.64
C SER A 35 4.69 20.61 -7.84
N HIS A 36 5.08 19.40 -7.42
CA HIS A 36 6.41 18.83 -7.59
C HIS A 36 6.41 17.57 -8.49
N ASP A 37 5.40 17.42 -9.36
CA ASP A 37 5.22 16.23 -10.21
C ASP A 37 5.27 14.91 -9.43
N ALA A 38 4.59 14.90 -8.29
CA ALA A 38 4.54 13.78 -7.38
C ALA A 38 3.11 13.40 -6.98
N VAL A 39 2.99 12.18 -6.45
CA VAL A 39 1.75 11.59 -5.97
C VAL A 39 1.90 11.15 -4.52
N LEU A 40 0.78 11.13 -3.79
CA LEU A 40 0.71 10.55 -2.46
C LEU A 40 0.31 9.06 -2.56
N ARG A 41 1.03 8.21 -1.84
CA ARG A 41 0.73 6.77 -1.71
C ARG A 41 0.85 6.35 -0.25
N TYR A 42 -0.06 5.51 0.21
CA TYR A 42 0.06 4.86 1.51
C TYR A 42 0.89 3.59 1.35
N VAL A 43 2.07 3.56 1.96
CA VAL A 43 3.05 2.49 1.75
C VAL A 43 3.53 1.93 3.08
N GLY A 44 3.69 0.60 3.11
CA GLY A 44 4.52 -0.10 4.09
C GLY A 44 5.97 -0.14 3.61
N ALA A 45 6.92 0.13 4.49
CA ALA A 45 8.35 0.01 4.21
C ALA A 45 9.05 -0.72 5.35
N LEU A 46 9.88 -1.70 5.01
CA LEU A 46 10.77 -2.41 5.93
C LEU A 46 12.21 -2.09 5.55
N ALA A 47 12.91 -1.34 6.40
CA ALA A 47 14.30 -0.96 6.16
C ALA A 47 15.09 -0.93 7.47
N GLY A 48 16.28 -1.53 7.47
CA GLY A 48 17.14 -1.62 8.66
C GLY A 48 16.42 -2.25 9.86
N GLY A 49 15.68 -3.35 9.62
CA GLY A 49 14.90 -4.05 10.64
C GLY A 49 13.67 -3.31 11.16
N ARG A 50 13.31 -2.16 10.60
CA ARG A 50 12.18 -1.34 11.07
C ARG A 50 11.07 -1.24 10.02
N ALA A 51 9.88 -1.69 10.41
CA ALA A 51 8.66 -1.57 9.62
C ALA A 51 7.94 -0.25 9.91
N ARG A 52 7.47 0.44 8.87
CA ARG A 52 6.68 1.68 8.97
C ARG A 52 5.60 1.70 7.90
N ALA A 53 4.38 2.09 8.26
CA ALA A 53 3.29 2.33 7.31
C ALA A 53 2.86 3.79 7.39
N ARG A 54 2.94 4.53 6.27
CA ARG A 54 2.60 5.96 6.23
C ARG A 54 2.28 6.42 4.81
N ILE A 55 1.60 7.56 4.69
CA ILE A 55 1.54 8.29 3.43
C ILE A 55 2.92 8.87 3.12
N GLN A 56 3.45 8.53 1.95
CA GLN A 56 4.67 9.09 1.38
C GLN A 56 4.39 9.72 0.03
N GLU A 57 5.29 10.60 -0.37
CA GLU A 57 5.26 11.28 -1.67
C GLU A 57 6.27 10.60 -2.61
N PHE A 58 5.85 10.34 -3.84
CA PHE A 58 6.66 9.71 -4.87
C PHE A 58 6.52 10.51 -6.16
N ARG A 59 7.65 10.79 -6.82
CA ARG A 59 7.65 11.33 -8.19
C ARG A 59 6.94 10.35 -9.14
N TRP A 60 6.36 10.88 -10.22
CA TRP A 60 5.65 10.08 -11.21
C TRP A 60 6.49 8.99 -11.88
N ASP A 61 7.80 9.18 -11.96
CA ASP A 61 8.78 8.23 -12.52
C ASP A 61 9.12 7.06 -11.57
N HIS A 62 8.67 7.12 -10.31
CA HIS A 62 8.96 6.09 -9.32
C HIS A 62 8.03 4.88 -9.50
N PRO A 63 8.52 3.62 -9.43
CA PRO A 63 7.68 2.43 -9.66
C PRO A 63 6.41 2.36 -8.79
N ILE A 64 6.50 2.75 -7.52
CA ILE A 64 5.36 2.82 -6.59
C ILE A 64 4.28 3.84 -7.03
N ALA A 65 4.64 4.88 -7.81
CA ALA A 65 3.67 5.85 -8.31
C ALA A 65 2.77 5.25 -9.40
N MET A 66 3.26 4.24 -10.13
CA MET A 66 2.61 3.68 -11.32
C MET A 66 1.52 2.62 -11.04
N THR A 67 1.10 2.43 -9.78
CA THR A 67 -0.03 1.57 -9.40
C THR A 67 -1.29 1.94 -10.19
N LYS A 68 -1.92 0.95 -10.85
CA LYS A 68 -3.22 1.11 -11.52
C LYS A 68 -4.32 0.42 -10.71
N GLY A 69 -5.46 1.08 -10.54
CA GLY A 69 -6.62 0.49 -9.88
C GLY A 69 -6.32 -0.03 -8.46
N SER A 70 -6.64 -1.31 -8.24
CA SER A 70 -6.43 -2.04 -6.98
C SER A 70 -5.19 -2.94 -6.99
N ASP A 71 -4.23 -2.68 -7.88
CA ASP A 71 -2.96 -3.42 -7.89
C ASP A 71 -2.17 -3.16 -6.61
N ASN A 72 -1.61 -4.22 -6.05
CA ASN A 72 -0.55 -4.12 -5.05
C ASN A 72 0.80 -4.05 -5.76
N ILE A 73 1.69 -3.19 -5.24
CA ILE A 73 3.08 -3.12 -5.68
C ILE A 73 3.99 -3.33 -4.48
N ILE A 74 4.99 -4.20 -4.65
CA ILE A 74 6.09 -4.38 -3.71
C ILE A 74 7.40 -4.18 -4.46
N ALA A 75 8.26 -3.30 -3.95
CA ALA A 75 9.58 -3.06 -4.48
C ALA A 75 10.65 -3.58 -3.49
N PHE A 76 11.55 -4.43 -3.98
CA PHE A 76 12.66 -4.99 -3.22
C PHE A 76 13.97 -4.33 -3.64
N ASN A 77 14.60 -3.63 -2.70
CA ASN A 77 15.97 -3.14 -2.82
C ASN A 77 16.90 -4.12 -2.13
N THR A 78 17.82 -4.71 -2.88
CA THR A 78 18.81 -5.67 -2.36
C THR A 78 20.20 -5.30 -2.85
N LYS A 79 21.25 -5.96 -2.35
CA LYS A 79 22.63 -5.74 -2.85
C LYS A 79 22.72 -5.95 -4.37
N ARG A 80 22.05 -7.00 -4.88
CA ARG A 80 22.01 -7.34 -6.31
C ARG A 80 21.09 -6.41 -7.11
N TYR A 81 19.97 -5.99 -6.52
CA TYR A 81 18.99 -5.06 -7.10
C TYR A 81 19.12 -3.67 -6.45
N SER A 82 20.32 -3.10 -6.51
CA SER A 82 20.65 -1.82 -5.85
C SER A 82 20.38 -0.61 -6.74
N GLN A 83 20.62 -0.74 -8.06
CA GLN A 83 20.38 0.32 -9.05
C GLN A 83 18.92 0.31 -9.55
N THR A 84 18.41 -0.88 -9.87
CA THR A 84 17.03 -1.08 -10.33
C THR A 84 16.33 -2.03 -9.35
N PRO A 85 15.37 -1.55 -8.54
CA PRO A 85 14.65 -2.40 -7.60
C PRO A 85 13.90 -3.53 -8.33
N LEU A 86 13.78 -4.69 -7.70
CA LEU A 86 12.87 -5.73 -8.18
C LEU A 86 11.45 -5.34 -7.81
N VAL A 87 10.60 -5.10 -8.80
CA VAL A 87 9.21 -4.68 -8.60
C VAL A 87 8.27 -5.83 -8.94
N ILE A 88 7.43 -6.20 -7.97
CA ILE A 88 6.32 -7.15 -8.16
C ILE A 88 5.03 -6.36 -8.13
N GLN A 89 4.23 -6.46 -9.19
CA GLN A 89 2.94 -5.80 -9.33
C GLN A 89 1.89 -6.82 -9.79
N GLY A 90 0.68 -6.69 -9.25
CA GLY A 90 -0.49 -7.41 -9.75
C GLY A 90 -1.72 -7.12 -8.89
N PRO A 91 -2.87 -7.72 -9.25
CA PRO A 91 -4.11 -7.57 -8.48
C PRO A 91 -3.88 -7.93 -7.01
N GLY A 92 -4.16 -6.97 -6.12
CA GLY A 92 -3.90 -7.12 -4.70
C GLY A 92 -5.05 -7.73 -3.89
N ALA A 93 -6.26 -7.67 -4.44
CA ALA A 93 -7.48 -8.09 -3.82
C ALA A 93 -8.47 -8.55 -4.90
N GLY A 94 -9.29 -9.53 -4.55
CA GLY A 94 -10.27 -10.14 -5.45
C GLY A 94 -10.50 -11.59 -5.04
N PRO A 95 -11.76 -12.10 -5.06
CA PRO A 95 -12.07 -13.45 -4.61
C PRO A 95 -11.18 -14.50 -5.28
N ASP A 96 -11.06 -14.42 -6.61
CA ASP A 96 -10.32 -15.39 -7.41
C ASP A 96 -8.80 -15.32 -7.17
N VAL A 97 -8.25 -14.11 -7.03
CA VAL A 97 -6.80 -13.89 -6.81
C VAL A 97 -6.39 -14.39 -5.43
N THR A 98 -7.23 -14.16 -4.43
CA THR A 98 -7.00 -14.68 -3.08
C THR A 98 -7.13 -16.19 -3.03
N ALA A 99 -8.13 -16.78 -3.70
CA ALA A 99 -8.30 -18.23 -3.78
C ALA A 99 -7.10 -18.91 -4.46
N MET A 100 -6.57 -18.32 -5.54
CA MET A 100 -5.38 -18.81 -6.22
C MET A 100 -4.14 -18.82 -5.30
N GLY A 101 -3.97 -17.78 -4.48
CA GLY A 101 -2.87 -17.73 -3.50
C GLY A 101 -2.94 -18.87 -2.50
N VAL A 102 -4.12 -19.09 -1.90
CA VAL A 102 -4.35 -20.21 -0.96
C VAL A 102 -4.13 -21.57 -1.63
N PHE A 103 -4.67 -21.76 -2.84
CA PHE A 103 -4.50 -23.01 -3.57
C PHE A 103 -3.03 -23.32 -3.90
N SER A 104 -2.26 -22.29 -4.29
CA SER A 104 -0.82 -22.44 -4.51
C SER A 104 -0.10 -22.92 -3.25
N ASP A 105 -0.47 -22.42 -2.08
CA ASP A 105 0.14 -22.83 -0.82
C ASP A 105 -0.24 -24.27 -0.44
N ILE A 106 -1.46 -24.72 -0.74
CA ILE A 106 -1.85 -26.13 -0.60
C ILE A 106 -0.95 -27.03 -1.48
N LEU A 107 -0.75 -26.67 -2.75
CA LEU A 107 0.12 -27.46 -3.64
C LEU A 107 1.57 -27.52 -3.14
N LYS A 108 2.10 -26.40 -2.62
CA LYS A 108 3.44 -26.39 -2.01
C LYS A 108 3.50 -27.30 -0.79
N LEU A 109 2.50 -27.26 0.09
CA LEU A 109 2.45 -28.11 1.28
C LEU A 109 2.47 -29.60 0.91
N LEU A 110 1.66 -30.00 -0.08
CA LEU A 110 1.64 -31.38 -0.57
C LEU A 110 2.99 -31.83 -1.13
N HIS A 111 3.77 -30.90 -1.70
CA HIS A 111 5.13 -31.19 -2.17
C HIS A 111 6.15 -31.32 -1.03
N TYR A 112 5.97 -30.60 0.09
CA TYR A 112 6.90 -30.61 1.21
C TYR A 112 6.62 -31.68 2.27
N LEU A 113 5.42 -32.28 2.28
CA LEU A 113 5.10 -33.37 3.19
C LEU A 113 5.70 -34.68 2.64
N PRO A 114 6.56 -35.37 3.41
CA PRO A 114 7.00 -36.71 3.05
C PRO A 114 5.80 -37.66 3.07
N HIS A 115 5.83 -38.65 2.16
CA HIS A 115 4.82 -39.70 2.06
C HIS A 115 4.61 -40.48 3.36
#